data_AF-A0A915KWY0-F1
#
_entry.id   AF-A0A915KWY0-F1
#
_cell.length_a   1.000
_cell.length_b   1.000
_cell.length_c   1.000
_cell.angle_alpha   90.00
_cell.angle_beta   90.00
_cell.angle_gamma   90.00
#
_symmetry.space_group_name_H-M   'P 1'
#
loop_
_entity.id
_entity.type
_entity.pdbx_description
1 polymer ?
#
loop_
_entity_poly.entity_id
_entity_poly.type
_entity_poly.pdbx_seq_one_letter_code
_entity_poly.pdbx_strand_id
1 'polypeptide(L)'
;MRNFEANYFCCVFCLFITSIYCSCYAFEGDFKDPCEAQNCLYGSNCVLSPDGKSGRCVCAERCYNYGDSKGSRPVCGQDGRDYASLCHIRK
;
A
#
# COMPACT_ATOMS: atom_id res chain seq x y z
N MET A 1 56.52 2.44 13.47
CA MET A 1 55.74 3.60 13.94
C MET A 1 54.99 4.33 12.80
N ARG A 2 54.55 3.64 11.73
CA ARG A 2 53.80 4.24 10.60
C ARG A 2 52.37 3.72 10.43
N ASN A 3 51.94 2.81 11.30
CA ASN A 3 50.61 2.18 11.26
C ASN A 3 49.60 2.83 12.22
N PHE A 4 50.06 3.73 13.12
CA PHE A 4 49.21 4.38 14.11
C PHE A 4 48.53 5.63 13.54
N GLU A 5 49.29 6.48 12.84
CA GLU A 5 48.80 7.69 12.16
C GLU A 5 47.82 7.39 11.01
N ALA A 6 48.02 6.28 10.28
CA ALA A 6 47.15 5.86 9.18
C ALA A 6 45.78 5.37 9.67
N ASN A 7 45.74 4.69 10.83
CA ASN A 7 44.50 4.25 11.45
C ASN A 7 43.71 5.43 12.04
N TYR A 8 44.40 6.41 12.64
CA TYR A 8 43.75 7.61 13.16
C TYR A 8 43.13 8.45 12.03
N PHE A 9 43.85 8.66 10.93
CA PHE A 9 43.36 9.43 9.79
C PHE A 9 42.18 8.74 9.08
N CYS A 10 42.20 7.41 8.95
CA CYS A 10 41.11 6.62 8.39
C CYS A 10 39.84 6.67 9.27
N CYS A 11 40.01 6.60 10.59
CA CYS A 11 38.90 6.67 11.55
C CYS A 11 38.25 8.06 11.57
N VAL A 12 39.06 9.13 11.54
CA VAL A 12 38.57 10.52 11.46
C VAL A 12 37.82 10.75 10.15
N PHE A 13 38.32 10.26 9.01
CA PHE A 13 37.66 10.41 7.71
C PHE A 13 36.32 9.65 7.65
N CYS A 14 36.23 8.46 8.24
CA CYS A 14 34.97 7.73 8.40
C CYS A 14 33.96 8.47 9.29
N LEU A 15 34.40 9.13 10.36
CA LEU A 15 33.51 9.92 11.22
C LEU A 15 33.00 11.20 10.53
N PHE A 16 33.84 11.85 9.71
CA PHE A 16 33.41 12.99 8.89
C PHE A 16 32.42 12.56 7.80
N ILE A 17 32.70 11.47 7.09
CA ILE A 17 31.80 10.93 6.05
C ILE A 17 30.49 10.46 6.69
N THR A 18 30.51 9.74 7.81
CA THR A 18 29.25 9.36 8.49
C THR A 18 28.45 10.59 8.94
N SER A 19 29.09 11.67 9.40
CA SER A 19 28.39 12.91 9.77
C SER A 19 27.80 13.67 8.56
N ILE A 20 28.53 13.73 7.45
CA ILE A 20 28.10 14.41 6.21
C ILE A 20 27.01 13.61 5.48
N TYR A 21 27.12 12.28 5.49
CA TYR A 21 26.17 11.40 4.79
C TYR A 21 24.97 10.99 5.66
N CYS A 22 25.07 11.04 7.00
CA CYS A 22 23.95 10.78 7.90
C CYS A 22 23.02 12.00 8.08
N SER A 23 23.46 13.20 7.66
CA SER A 23 22.63 14.41 7.70
C SER A 23 21.53 14.45 6.62
N CYS A 24 21.57 13.54 5.64
CA CYS A 24 20.59 13.49 4.55
C CYS A 24 19.63 12.29 4.62
N TYR A 25 19.75 11.42 5.63
CA TYR A 25 18.81 10.32 5.86
C TYR A 25 17.78 10.69 6.92
N ALA A 26 17.14 11.86 6.77
CA ALA A 26 15.91 12.17 7.48
C ALA A 26 14.76 11.42 6.79
N PHE A 27 14.70 10.10 7.01
CA PHE A 27 13.49 9.33 6.74
C PHE A 27 12.59 9.52 7.95
N GLU A 28 11.78 10.58 7.95
CA GLU A 28 10.59 10.66 8.81
C GLU A 28 9.60 9.62 8.28
N GLY A 29 9.89 8.38 8.62
CA GLY A 29 9.20 7.19 8.19
C GLY A 29 8.02 6.86 9.08
N ASP A 30 7.13 7.82 9.33
CA ASP A 30 5.78 7.48 9.77
C ASP A 30 4.94 7.08 8.55
N PHE A 31 5.43 6.08 7.80
CA PHE A 31 4.65 5.46 6.72
C PHE A 31 3.70 4.45 7.35
N LYS A 32 2.64 4.96 7.96
CA LYS A 32 1.53 4.13 8.40
C LYS A 32 0.69 3.81 7.18
N ASP A 33 0.45 2.52 6.91
CA ASP A 33 -0.37 2.13 5.77
C ASP A 33 -1.77 2.74 5.96
N PRO A 34 -2.17 3.69 5.09
CA PRO A 34 -3.48 4.33 5.22
C PRO A 34 -4.63 3.33 5.03
N CYS A 35 -4.38 2.14 4.47
CA CYS A 35 -5.36 1.07 4.37
C CYS A 35 -5.51 0.21 5.64
N GLU A 36 -4.57 0.27 6.58
CA GLU A 36 -4.65 -0.51 7.83
C GLU A 36 -5.71 0.04 8.80
N ALA A 37 -5.89 1.37 8.80
CA ALA A 37 -6.90 2.05 9.64
C ALA A 37 -8.22 2.32 8.91
N GLN A 38 -8.31 2.05 7.61
CA GLN A 38 -9.44 2.46 6.77
C GLN A 38 -10.42 1.30 6.54
N ASN A 39 -11.61 1.41 7.12
CA ASN A 39 -12.70 0.46 6.88
C ASN A 39 -13.54 0.88 5.68
N CYS A 40 -13.37 0.17 4.57
CA CYS A 40 -14.15 0.40 3.35
C CYS A 40 -15.54 -0.25 3.43
N LEU A 41 -16.58 0.51 3.09
CA LEU A 41 -17.98 0.06 3.14
C LEU A 41 -18.35 -0.79 1.91
N TYR A 42 -19.46 -1.54 2.02
CA TYR A 42 -20.07 -2.28 0.90
C TYR A 42 -19.20 -3.35 0.24
N GLY A 43 -18.13 -3.82 0.92
CA GLY A 43 -17.20 -4.80 0.36
C GLY A 43 -16.22 -4.23 -0.67
N SER A 44 -16.02 -2.91 -0.66
CA SER A 44 -14.93 -2.28 -1.42
C SER A 44 -13.57 -2.58 -0.79
N ASN A 45 -12.53 -2.65 -1.61
CA ASN A 45 -11.16 -2.90 -1.17
C ASN A 45 -10.39 -1.59 -1.06
N CYS A 46 -9.56 -1.45 -0.03
CA CYS A 46 -8.65 -0.32 0.07
C CYS A 46 -7.45 -0.53 -0.85
N VAL A 47 -7.14 0.46 -1.68
CA VAL A 47 -5.92 0.50 -2.49
C VAL A 47 -5.17 1.80 -2.23
N LEU A 48 -3.85 1.72 -2.20
CA LEU A 48 -2.98 2.89 -2.05
C LEU A 48 -3.12 3.82 -3.26
N SER A 49 -3.14 5.12 -2.99
CA SER A 49 -3.01 6.15 -4.01
C SER A 49 -1.63 6.09 -4.66
N PRO A 50 -1.48 6.57 -5.91
CA PRO A 50 -0.19 6.60 -6.60
C PRO A 50 0.90 7.33 -5.80
N ASP A 51 0.50 8.31 -4.99
CA ASP A 51 1.37 9.11 -4.15
C ASP A 51 1.82 8.39 -2.85
N GLY A 52 1.28 7.20 -2.56
CA GLY A 52 1.58 6.41 -1.36
C GLY A 52 1.11 7.01 -0.03
N LYS A 53 0.60 8.25 -0.03
CA LYS A 53 0.22 9.00 1.18
C LYS A 53 -1.22 8.79 1.65
N SER A 54 -2.09 8.24 0.80
CA SER A 54 -3.51 8.05 1.11
C SER A 54 -4.03 6.72 0.57
N GLY A 55 -5.04 6.17 1.22
CA GLY A 55 -5.79 5.00 0.77
C GLY A 55 -7.12 5.42 0.15
N ARG A 56 -7.51 4.80 -0.96
CA ARG A 56 -8.84 4.99 -1.57
C ARG A 56 -9.61 3.67 -1.54
N CYS A 57 -10.89 3.74 -1.19
CA CYS A 57 -11.78 2.59 -1.29
C CYS A 57 -12.24 2.45 -2.74
N VAL A 58 -11.94 1.32 -3.37
CA VAL A 58 -12.38 1.01 -4.72
C VAL A 58 -13.28 -0.22 -4.72
N CYS A 59 -14.37 -0.13 -5.47
CA CYS A 59 -15.17 -1.31 -5.75
C CYS A 59 -14.32 -2.29 -6.58
N ALA A 60 -14.44 -3.58 -6.28
CA ALA A 60 -13.78 -4.60 -7.08
C ALA A 60 -14.29 -4.52 -8.53
N GLU A 61 -13.42 -4.16 -9.47
CA GLU A 61 -13.82 -4.05 -10.88
C GLU A 61 -14.19 -5.41 -11.47
N ARG A 62 -13.60 -6.49 -10.93
CA ARG A 62 -13.87 -7.87 -11.33
C ARG A 62 -14.74 -8.57 -10.29
N CYS A 63 -15.90 -9.02 -10.74
CA CYS A 63 -16.73 -9.94 -10.00
C CYS A 63 -16.31 -11.37 -10.34
N TYR A 64 -15.58 -12.02 -9.43
CA TYR A 64 -15.24 -13.43 -9.58
C TYR A 64 -16.51 -14.29 -9.49
N ASN A 65 -16.71 -15.16 -10.49
CA ASN A 65 -17.80 -16.10 -10.51
C ASN A 65 -17.21 -17.51 -10.42
N TYR A 66 -17.14 -18.06 -9.21
CA TYR A 66 -16.66 -19.42 -8.97
C TYR A 66 -17.73 -20.49 -9.26
N GLY A 67 -18.90 -20.11 -9.77
CA GLY A 67 -19.99 -21.01 -10.19
C GLY A 67 -20.77 -21.69 -9.04
N ASP A 68 -20.09 -22.01 -7.95
CA ASP A 68 -20.61 -22.72 -6.77
C ASP A 68 -21.06 -21.78 -5.63
N SER A 69 -20.60 -20.53 -5.64
CA SER A 69 -20.85 -19.56 -4.59
C SER A 69 -22.28 -19.00 -4.68
N LYS A 70 -22.97 -18.82 -3.55
CA LYS A 70 -24.34 -18.25 -3.52
C LYS A 70 -24.46 -16.90 -4.21
N GLY A 71 -23.37 -16.14 -4.25
CA GLY A 71 -23.29 -14.86 -4.95
C GLY A 71 -23.20 -14.96 -6.47
N SER A 72 -22.82 -16.11 -7.04
CA SER A 72 -22.52 -16.31 -8.47
C SER A 72 -23.74 -16.54 -9.37
N ARG A 73 -24.93 -16.63 -8.78
CA ARG A 73 -26.17 -16.86 -9.53
C ARG A 73 -26.73 -15.54 -10.08
N PRO A 74 -27.35 -15.55 -11.27
CA PRO A 74 -27.98 -14.36 -11.81
C PRO A 74 -29.11 -13.86 -10.90
N VAL A 75 -29.26 -12.54 -10.83
CA VAL A 75 -30.24 -11.84 -9.99
C VAL A 75 -30.99 -10.80 -10.80
N CYS A 76 -32.27 -10.61 -10.51
CA CYS A 76 -33.08 -9.53 -11.08
C CYS A 76 -32.91 -8.27 -10.23
N GLY A 77 -32.49 -7.17 -10.86
CA GLY A 77 -32.35 -5.86 -10.23
C GLY A 77 -33.69 -5.14 -10.07
N GLN A 78 -33.73 -4.18 -9.14
CA GLN A 78 -34.91 -3.32 -8.95
C GLN A 78 -35.21 -2.43 -10.16
N ASP A 79 -34.22 -2.21 -11.03
CA ASP A 79 -34.34 -1.50 -12.30
C ASP A 79 -34.88 -2.38 -13.44
N GLY A 80 -35.22 -3.64 -13.14
CA GLY A 80 -35.77 -4.60 -14.11
C GLY A 80 -34.73 -5.21 -15.04
N ARG A 81 -33.42 -5.05 -14.75
CA ARG A 81 -32.34 -5.71 -15.49
C ARG A 81 -31.84 -6.95 -14.78
N ASP A 82 -31.44 -7.95 -15.56
CA ASP A 82 -30.78 -9.14 -15.03
C ASP A 82 -29.27 -8.91 -14.92
N TYR A 83 -28.72 -9.24 -13.76
CA TYR A 83 -27.30 -9.14 -13.46
C TYR A 83 -26.71 -10.53 -13.23
N ALA A 84 -25.50 -10.77 -13.73
CA ALA A 84 -24.84 -12.07 -13.61
C ALA A 84 -24.55 -12.47 -12.15
N SER A 85 -24.45 -11.51 -11.22
CA SER A 85 -24.35 -11.77 -9.78
C SER A 85 -24.73 -10.56 -8.95
N LEU A 86 -24.90 -10.77 -7.64
CA LEU A 86 -25.03 -9.70 -6.64
C LEU A 86 -23.87 -8.68 -6.67
N CYS A 87 -22.66 -9.13 -7.05
CA CYS A 87 -21.52 -8.23 -7.23
C CYS A 87 -21.73 -7.27 -8.41
N HIS A 88 -22.30 -7.76 -9.53
CA HIS A 88 -22.58 -6.91 -10.70
C HIS A 88 -23.67 -5.86 -10.43
N ILE A 89 -24.55 -6.10 -9.45
CA ILE A 89 -25.55 -5.11 -8.98
C ILE A 89 -24.93 -4.00 -8.12
N ARG A 90 -23.81 -4.31 -7.42
CA ARG A 90 -23.13 -3.39 -6.50
C ARG A 90 -21.95 -2.65 -7.15
N LYS A 91 -21.72 -2.87 -8.44
CA LYS A 91 -20.71 -2.17 -9.24
C LYS A 91 -21.26 -0.83 -9.69
#